data_AF-R7V7M1-F1
#
_entry.id   AF-R7V7M1-F1
#
_cell.length_a   1.000
_cell.length_b   1.000
_cell.length_c   1.000
_cell.angle_alpha   90.00
_cell.angle_beta   90.00
_cell.angle_gamma   90.00
#
_symmetry.space_group_name_H-M   'P 1'
#
loop_
_entity.id
_entity.type
_entity.pdbx_description
1 polymer ?
#
loop_
_entity_poly.entity_id
_entity_poly.type
_entity_poly.pdbx_seq_one_letter_code
_entity_poly.pdbx_strand_id
1 'polypeptide(L)'
;MVEKWEPLLSNLGHVCRKLKKYEEALDFHRQALVLSPQNPSTFSAMGFIFSLNGQAAEAVDYFHKALGLRRDDTFSTTMLGYAIEQLMSDISPCEGKVLPLTCDLCSLTLISRCS
;
A
#
# COMPACT_ATOMS: atom_id res chain seq x y z
N MET A 1 -7.99 7.20 27.61
CA MET A 1 -9.26 6.52 27.22
C MET A 1 -9.54 6.62 25.71
N VAL A 2 -8.62 7.10 24.88
CA VAL A 2 -8.85 7.34 23.44
C VAL A 2 -8.39 6.14 22.59
N GLU A 3 -7.37 5.41 23.05
CA GLU A 3 -6.84 4.18 22.40
C GLU A 3 -7.87 3.03 22.31
N LYS A 4 -8.90 3.01 23.17
CA LYS A 4 -9.91 1.94 23.21
C LYS A 4 -10.82 1.92 21.97
N TRP A 5 -10.87 3.01 21.20
CA TRP A 5 -11.70 3.10 20.01
C TRP A 5 -11.03 2.52 18.76
N GLU A 6 -9.73 2.20 18.83
CA GLU A 6 -8.98 1.66 17.68
C GLU A 6 -9.59 0.37 17.13
N PRO A 7 -9.95 -0.63 17.94
CA PRO A 7 -10.54 -1.86 17.42
C PRO A 7 -11.92 -1.61 16.79
N LEU A 8 -12.69 -0.65 17.30
CA LEU A 8 -13.97 -0.26 16.73
C LEU A 8 -13.80 0.33 15.33
N LEU A 9 -12.87 1.29 15.19
CA LEU A 9 -12.56 1.94 13.92
C LEU A 9 -11.99 0.94 12.91
N SER A 10 -11.12 0.03 13.35
CA SER A 10 -10.58 -1.04 12.51
C SER A 10 -11.70 -1.97 12.00
N ASN A 11 -12.63 -2.37 12.88
CA ASN A 11 -13.78 -3.18 12.49
C ASN A 11 -14.72 -2.45 11.52
N LEU A 12 -14.99 -1.16 11.73
CA LEU A 12 -15.76 -0.35 10.79
C LEU A 12 -15.08 -0.28 9.42
N GLY A 13 -13.76 -0.07 9.38
CA GLY A 13 -12.98 -0.11 8.14
C GLY A 13 -13.10 -1.45 7.41
N HIS A 14 -13.04 -2.56 8.13
CA HIS A 14 -13.25 -3.89 7.55
C HIS A 14 -14.67 -4.12 7.03
N VAL A 15 -15.70 -3.60 7.71
CA VAL A 15 -17.09 -3.67 7.24
C VAL A 15 -17.27 -2.83 5.98
N CYS A 16 -16.78 -1.59 5.95
CA CYS A 16 -16.85 -0.73 4.76
C CYS A 16 -16.12 -1.34 3.57
N ARG A 17 -14.96 -1.97 3.78
CA ARG A 17 -14.25 -2.74 2.74
C ARG A 17 -15.11 -3.87 2.18
N LYS A 18 -15.80 -4.64 3.02
CA LYS A 18 -16.71 -5.70 2.58
C LYS A 18 -17.91 -5.15 1.78
N LEU A 19 -18.35 -3.93 2.11
CA LEU A 19 -19.38 -3.20 1.36
C LEU A 19 -18.86 -2.52 0.08
N LYS A 20 -17.59 -2.75 -0.30
CA LYS A 20 -16.90 -2.11 -1.44
C LYS A 20 -16.82 -0.58 -1.36
N LYS A 21 -17.01 -0.02 -0.17
CA LYS A 21 -16.84 1.41 0.11
C LYS A 21 -15.40 1.69 0.51
N TYR A 22 -14.50 1.69 -0.47
CA TYR A 22 -13.06 1.71 -0.22
C TYR A 22 -12.56 3.02 0.40
N GLU A 23 -13.08 4.16 -0.04
CA GLU A 23 -12.70 5.47 0.52
C GLU A 23 -13.11 5.59 2.00
N GLU A 24 -14.37 5.29 2.33
CA GLU A 24 -14.85 5.27 3.72
C GLU A 24 -14.02 4.29 4.59
N ALA A 25 -13.65 3.13 4.03
CA ALA A 25 -12.82 2.15 4.74
C ALA A 25 -11.43 2.69 5.07
N LEU A 26 -10.80 3.41 4.12
CA LEU A 26 -9.52 4.07 4.33
C LEU A 26 -9.62 5.16 5.39
N ASP A 27 -10.70 5.94 5.42
CA ASP A 27 -10.91 6.98 6.42
C ASP A 27 -11.01 6.41 7.84
N PHE A 28 -11.73 5.31 8.03
CA PHE A 28 -11.79 4.63 9.33
C PHE A 28 -10.43 4.07 9.75
N HIS A 29 -9.67 3.48 8.82
CA HIS A 29 -8.32 3.01 9.11
C HIS A 29 -7.32 4.16 9.38
N ARG A 30 -7.48 5.33 8.74
CA ARG A 30 -6.69 6.53 9.07
C ARG A 30 -6.98 7.03 10.49
N GLN A 31 -8.26 7.06 10.89
CA GLN A 31 -8.63 7.38 12.27
C GLN A 31 -8.06 6.35 13.26
N ALA A 32 -8.06 5.06 12.91
CA ALA A 32 -7.41 4.02 13.71
C ALA A 32 -5.89 4.25 13.85
N LEU A 33 -5.21 4.71 12.79
CA LEU A 33 -3.79 5.08 12.86
C LEU A 33 -3.52 6.31 13.74
N VAL A 34 -4.46 7.26 13.86
CA VAL A 34 -4.30 8.39 14.81
C VAL A 34 -4.24 7.87 16.25
N LEU A 35 -4.96 6.78 16.55
CA LEU A 35 -4.97 6.14 17.87
C LEU A 35 -3.77 5.22 18.08
N SER A 36 -3.40 4.46 17.04
CA SER A 36 -2.28 3.51 17.05
C SER A 36 -1.38 3.72 15.81
N PRO A 37 -0.44 4.68 15.87
CA PRO A 37 0.33 5.11 14.69
C PRO A 37 1.25 4.04 14.08
N GLN A 38 1.56 2.99 14.84
CA GLN A 38 2.50 1.94 14.45
C GLN A 38 1.83 0.56 14.41
N ASN A 39 0.52 0.49 14.16
CA ASN A 39 -0.15 -0.81 14.00
C ASN A 39 0.14 -1.38 12.60
N PRO A 40 0.96 -2.44 12.45
CA PRO A 40 1.27 -3.04 11.15
C PRO A 40 0.00 -3.55 10.45
N SER A 41 -0.97 -4.07 11.22
CA SER A 41 -2.21 -4.65 10.69
C SER A 41 -3.06 -3.60 9.97
N THR A 42 -3.04 -2.35 10.45
CA THR A 42 -3.78 -1.25 9.82
C THR A 42 -3.14 -0.85 8.49
N PHE A 43 -1.81 -0.81 8.41
CA PHE A 43 -1.11 -0.59 7.14
C PHE A 43 -1.39 -1.72 6.14
N SER A 44 -1.35 -2.99 6.57
CA SER A 44 -1.70 -4.13 5.72
C SER A 44 -3.15 -4.07 5.23
N ALA A 45 -4.08 -3.66 6.09
CA ALA A 45 -5.49 -3.50 5.73
C ALA A 45 -5.68 -2.39 4.69
N MET A 46 -5.02 -1.24 4.86
CA MET A 46 -5.05 -0.16 3.87
C MET A 46 -4.43 -0.60 2.53
N GLY A 47 -3.27 -1.27 2.54
CA GLY A 47 -2.65 -1.82 1.33
C GLY A 47 -3.58 -2.78 0.58
N PHE A 48 -4.30 -3.63 1.32
CA PHE A 48 -5.29 -4.52 0.72
C PHE A 48 -6.47 -3.76 0.10
N ILE A 49 -6.95 -2.69 0.75
CA ILE A 49 -8.02 -1.85 0.20
C ILE A 49 -7.55 -1.15 -1.09
N PHE A 50 -6.33 -0.64 -1.14
CA PHE A 50 -5.77 -0.04 -2.35
C PHE A 50 -5.65 -1.04 -3.51
N SER A 51 -5.20 -2.27 -3.23
CA SER A 51 -5.15 -3.32 -4.25
C SER A 51 -6.55 -3.66 -4.78
N LEU A 52 -7.57 -3.71 -3.91
CA LEU A 52 -8.97 -3.91 -4.32
C LEU A 52 -9.55 -2.73 -5.11
N ASN A 53 -9.02 -1.51 -4.90
CA ASN A 53 -9.41 -0.31 -5.62
C ASN A 53 -8.66 -0.14 -6.96
N GLY A 54 -7.77 -1.07 -7.33
CA GLY A 54 -6.94 -0.99 -8.54
C GLY A 54 -5.74 -0.04 -8.43
N GLN A 55 -5.46 0.46 -7.23
CA GLN A 55 -4.33 1.35 -6.93
C GLN A 55 -3.13 0.53 -6.48
N ALA A 56 -2.53 -0.20 -7.42
CA ALA A 56 -1.46 -1.16 -7.13
C ALA A 56 -0.18 -0.48 -6.58
N ALA A 57 0.18 0.71 -7.08
CA ALA A 57 1.36 1.45 -6.62
C ALA A 57 1.24 1.84 -5.14
N GLU A 58 0.09 2.40 -4.75
CA GLU A 58 -0.17 2.75 -3.35
C GLU A 58 -0.24 1.50 -2.48
N ALA A 59 -0.84 0.41 -2.97
CA ALA A 59 -0.88 -0.86 -2.24
C ALA A 59 0.53 -1.35 -1.86
N VAL A 60 1.47 -1.31 -2.81
CA VAL A 60 2.88 -1.65 -2.60
C VAL A 60 3.51 -0.81 -1.48
N ASP A 61 3.32 0.51 -1.51
CA ASP A 61 3.85 1.42 -0.47
C ASP A 61 3.32 1.08 0.92
N TYR A 62 2.03 0.79 1.05
CA TYR A 62 1.40 0.47 2.32
C TYR A 62 1.81 -0.91 2.85
N PHE A 63 1.97 -1.91 1.98
CA PHE A 63 2.52 -3.20 2.38
C PHE A 63 3.99 -3.09 2.81
N HIS A 64 4.81 -2.27 2.14
CA HIS A 64 6.18 -2.00 2.58
C HIS A 64 6.22 -1.35 3.97
N LYS A 65 5.34 -0.38 4.24
CA LYS A 65 5.23 0.22 5.59
C LYS A 65 4.86 -0.82 6.64
N ALA A 66 3.92 -1.71 6.34
CA ALA A 66 3.54 -2.80 7.24
C ALA A 66 4.72 -3.74 7.55
N LEU A 67 5.47 -4.14 6.51
CA LEU A 67 6.64 -5.01 6.64
C LEU A 67 7.82 -4.33 7.33
N GLY A 68 7.94 -3.01 7.20
CA GLY A 68 8.91 -2.21 7.94
C GLY A 68 8.70 -2.27 9.46
N LEU A 69 7.43 -2.38 9.90
CA LEU A 69 7.06 -2.53 11.30
C LEU A 69 7.06 -3.99 11.77
N ARG A 70 6.53 -4.91 10.95
CA ARG A 70 6.50 -6.35 11.23
C ARG A 70 6.95 -7.13 10.00
N ARG A 71 8.22 -7.56 10.03
CA ARG A 71 8.86 -8.30 8.93
C ARG A 71 8.24 -9.68 8.69
N ASP A 72 7.78 -10.34 9.77
CA ASP A 72 7.23 -11.70 9.72
C ASP A 72 5.72 -11.74 9.41
N ASP A 73 5.21 -10.79 8.62
CA ASP A 73 3.81 -10.80 8.21
C ASP A 73 3.60 -11.51 6.87
N THR A 74 3.29 -12.81 6.92
CA THR A 74 3.03 -13.64 5.73
C THR A 74 1.92 -13.08 4.84
N PHE A 75 0.90 -12.45 5.45
CA PHE A 75 -0.17 -11.81 4.69
C PHE A 75 0.35 -10.66 3.83
N SER A 76 1.05 -9.69 4.44
CA SER A 76 1.61 -8.55 3.70
C SER A 76 2.64 -8.96 2.66
N THR A 77 3.50 -9.96 2.92
CA THR A 77 4.47 -10.43 1.92
C THR A 77 3.78 -11.06 0.71
N THR A 78 2.75 -11.87 0.93
CA THR A 78 1.97 -12.51 -0.14
C THR A 78 1.22 -11.47 -0.97
N MET A 79 0.54 -10.54 -0.29
CA MET A 79 -0.24 -9.48 -0.95
C MET A 79 0.65 -8.47 -1.67
N LEU A 80 1.85 -8.19 -1.15
CA LEU A 80 2.84 -7.37 -1.83
C LEU A 80 3.28 -8.00 -3.16
N GLY A 81 3.54 -9.31 -3.17
CA GLY A 81 3.87 -10.03 -4.41
C GLY A 81 2.75 -9.89 -5.46
N TYR A 82 1.50 -10.08 -5.05
CA TYR A 82 0.34 -9.89 -5.93
C TYR A 82 0.22 -8.45 -6.45
N ALA A 83 0.40 -7.44 -5.57
CA ALA A 83 0.33 -6.04 -5.97
C ALA A 83 1.45 -5.65 -6.95
N ILE A 84 2.65 -6.22 -6.80
CA ILE A 84 3.76 -6.02 -7.73
C ILE A 84 3.45 -6.67 -9.08
N GLU A 85 2.91 -7.88 -9.11
CA GLU A 85 2.51 -8.55 -10.36
C GLU A 85 1.44 -7.74 -11.11
N GLN A 86 0.45 -7.19 -10.40
CA GLN A 86 -0.55 -6.29 -10.97
C GLN A 86 0.12 -5.05 -11.58
N LEU A 87 1.00 -4.40 -10.84
CA LEU A 87 1.72 -3.21 -11.32
C LEU A 87 2.59 -3.53 -12.55
N MET A 88 3.28 -4.66 -12.56
CA MET A 88 4.08 -5.10 -13.70
C MET A 88 3.22 -5.40 -14.93
N SER A 89 1.99 -5.90 -14.74
CA SER A 89 1.05 -6.12 -15.84
C SER A 89 0.52 -4.81 -16.44
N ASP A 90 0.38 -3.77 -15.62
CA ASP A 90 0.00 -2.42 -16.06
C ASP A 90 1.17 -1.71 -16.77
N ILE A 91 2.42 -2.04 -16.40
CA ILE A 91 3.64 -1.61 -17.09
C ILE A 91 3.84 -2.45 -18.35
N SER A 92 2.99 -2.22 -19.35
CA SER A 92 3.24 -2.59 -20.74
C SER A 92 4.61 -2.07 -21.20
N PRO A 93 5.38 -2.78 -22.05
CA PRO A 93 6.77 -2.45 -22.40
C PRO A 93 7.02 -1.10 -23.09
N CYS A 94 6.00 -0.27 -23.31
CA CYS A 94 6.08 0.91 -24.17
C CYS A 94 5.98 2.27 -23.47
N GLU A 95 5.74 2.35 -22.16
CA GLU A 95 5.88 3.63 -21.45
C GLU A 95 7.04 3.58 -20.46
N GLY A 96 8.22 3.93 -20.96
CA GLY A 96 9.38 4.28 -20.15
C GLY A 96 9.11 5.52 -19.31
N LYS A 97 8.29 5.39 -18.26
CA LYS A 97 8.37 6.28 -17.10
C LYS A 97 9.33 5.64 -16.13
N VAL A 98 10.60 5.97 -16.33
CA VAL A 98 11.64 5.87 -15.31
C VAL A 98 11.08 6.58 -14.07
N LEU A 99 10.66 5.81 -13.07
CA LEU A 99 10.44 6.34 -11.73
C LEU A 99 11.73 7.07 -11.35
N PRO A 100 11.68 8.38 -11.06
CA PRO A 100 12.86 9.10 -10.62
C PRO A 100 13.12 8.67 -9.18
N LEU A 101 13.69 7.48 -9.01
CA LEU A 101 14.58 7.20 -7.89
C LEU A 101 15.80 8.08 -8.13
N THR A 102 15.68 9.36 -7.75
CA THR A 102 16.83 10.27 -7.69
C THR A 102 17.75 9.72 -6.61
N CYS A 103 18.65 8.83 -7.02
CA CYS A 103 19.87 8.57 -6.31
C CYS A 103 20.72 9.83 -6.50
N ASP A 104 20.80 10.68 -5.48
CA ASP A 104 21.57 11.94 -5.46
C ASP A 104 23.10 11.75 -5.61
N LEU A 105 23.56 10.65 -6.19
CA LEU A 105 24.98 10.32 -6.36
C LEU A 105 25.39 9.74 -7.72
N CYS A 106 24.51 9.65 -8.73
CA CYS A 106 24.94 9.10 -10.02
C CYS A 106 24.45 9.93 -11.23
N SER A 107 25.26 10.90 -11.62
CA SER A 107 25.13 11.70 -12.83
C SER A 107 25.45 10.89 -14.09
N LEU A 108 24.66 9.87 -14.45
CA LEU A 108 24.77 9.22 -15.76
C LEU A 108 23.39 8.88 -16.33
N THR A 109 22.90 9.75 -17.20
CA THR A 109 21.77 9.54 -18.10
C THR A 109 22.10 8.42 -19.09
N LEU A 110 21.54 7.23 -18.88
CA LEU A 110 21.46 6.21 -19.93
C LEU A 110 20.10 6.35 -20.64
N ILE A 111 20.11 7.11 -21.72
CA ILE A 111 19.02 7.15 -22.71
C ILE A 111 19.09 5.83 -23.49
N SER A 112 18.26 4.84 -23.19
CA SER A 112 18.04 3.75 -24.14
C SER A 112 17.01 4.18 -25.17
N ARG A 113 17.50 4.55 -26.35
CA ARG A 113 16.69 4.65 -27.58
C ARG A 113 16.13 3.26 -27.89
N CYS A 114 14.81 3.11 -27.89
CA CYS A 114 14.17 2.02 -28.61
C CYS A 114 14.22 2.33 -30.11
N SER A 115 14.92 1.49 -30.86
CA SER A 115 14.74 1.27 -32.30
C SER A 115 14.00 -0.04 -32.49
#